data_AF-A0AB35HZE0-F1
#
_entry.id   AF-A0AB35HZE0-F1
#
_cell.length_a   1.000
_cell.length_b   1.000
_cell.length_c   1.000
_cell.angle_alpha   90.00
_cell.angle_beta   90.00
_cell.angle_gamma   90.00
#
_symmetry.space_group_name_H-M   'P 1'
#
loop_
_entity.id
_entity.type
_entity.pdbx_description
1 polymer ?
#
loop_
_entity_poly.entity_id
_entity_poly.type
_entity_poly.pdbx_seq_one_letter_code
_entity_poly.pdbx_strand_id
1 'polypeptide(L)' 'MDKVLVKGEGAVIIGHFTQLVTRTGKKLSTLLVMHLRIQEGEVICLHLYEDTLEIARTFDMGARGPQ' A
#
# COMPACT_ATOMS: atom_id res chain seq x y z
N MET A 1 -11.70 -2.09 -2.07
CA MET A 1 -11.66 -0.82 -1.32
C MET A 1 -12.87 -0.86 -0.43
N ASP A 2 -12.62 -0.90 0.86
CA ASP A 2 -13.57 -1.56 1.77
C ASP A 2 -14.21 -0.53 2.70
N LYS A 3 -13.47 0.52 3.06
CA LYS A 3 -14.00 1.63 3.86
C LYS A 3 -13.29 2.94 3.55
N VAL A 4 -14.06 4.03 3.62
CA VAL A 4 -13.56 5.40 3.66
C VAL A 4 -14.08 6.08 4.90
N LEU A 5 -13.21 6.81 5.59
CA LEU A 5 -13.57 7.73 6.64
C LEU A 5 -13.04 9.10 6.27
N VAL A 6 -13.89 10.12 6.30
CA VAL A 6 -13.52 11.50 6.00
C VAL A 6 -13.86 12.36 7.20
N LYS A 7 -12.92 13.22 7.61
CA LYS A 7 -13.13 14.21 8.68
C LYS A 7 -12.34 15.48 8.38
N GLY A 8 -13.05 16.56 8.07
CA GLY A 8 -12.43 17.82 7.65
C GLY A 8 -11.51 17.58 6.45
N GLU A 9 -10.28 18.05 6.57
CA GLU A 9 -9.20 17.90 5.57
C GLU A 9 -8.47 16.53 5.63
N GLY A 10 -8.94 15.60 6.46
CA GLY A 10 -8.36 14.26 6.60
C GLY A 10 -9.22 13.16 5.97
N ALA A 11 -8.58 12.19 5.32
CA ALA A 11 -9.24 10.97 4.87
C ALA A 11 -8.44 9.72 5.25
N VAL A 12 -9.14 8.65 5.63
CA VAL A 12 -8.57 7.32 5.83
C VAL A 12 -9.28 6.34 4.92
N ILE A 13 -8.52 5.64 4.09
CA ILE A 13 -9.01 4.58 3.21
C ILE A 13 -8.47 3.25 3.73
N ILE A 14 -9.36 2.28 3.89
CA ILE A 14 -9.01 0.89 4.24
C ILE A 14 -9.40 0.03 3.04
N GLY A 15 -8.49 -0.84 2.61
CA GLY A 15 -8.78 -1.71 1.49
C GLY A 15 -7.84 -2.90 1.40
N HIS A 16 -8.28 -3.87 0.61
CA HIS A 16 -7.39 -4.90 0.06
C HIS A 16 -6.86 -4.47 -1.29
N PHE A 17 -5.58 -4.72 -1.51
CA PHE A 17 -4.88 -4.48 -2.75
C PHE A 17 -4.39 -5.79 -3.31
N THR A 18 -4.65 -6.00 -4.61
CA THR A 18 -4.26 -7.22 -5.30
C THR A 18 -3.55 -6.86 -6.58
N GLN A 19 -2.31 -7.31 -6.74
CA GLN A 19 -1.48 -7.03 -7.91
C GLN A 19 -0.69 -8.26 -8.34
N LEU A 20 -0.42 -8.33 -9.64
CA LEU A 20 0.58 -9.26 -10.18
C LEU A 20 1.94 -8.55 -10.18
N VAL A 21 2.91 -9.09 -9.46
CA VAL A 21 4.29 -8.63 -9.50
C VAL A 21 4.93 -9.17 -10.77
N THR A 22 4.96 -8.35 -11.83
CA THR A 22 5.44 -8.76 -13.16
C THR A 22 6.84 -9.35 -13.14
N ARG A 23 7.72 -8.85 -12.27
CA ARG A 23 9.09 -9.34 -12.10
C ARG A 23 9.17 -10.81 -11.63
N THR A 24 8.29 -11.22 -10.73
CA THR A 24 8.33 -12.56 -10.10
C THR A 24 7.20 -13.47 -10.57
N GLY A 25 6.20 -12.93 -11.27
CA GLY A 25 4.96 -13.62 -11.61
C GLY A 25 4.06 -13.91 -10.41
N LYS A 26 4.44 -13.48 -9.20
CA LYS A 26 3.67 -13.75 -7.98
C LYS A 26 2.53 -12.75 -7.83
N LYS A 27 1.39 -13.23 -7.31
CA LYS A 27 0.26 -12.38 -6.95
C LYS A 27 0.44 -11.90 -5.51
N LEU A 28 0.52 -10.59 -5.32
CA LEU A 28 0.41 -9.95 -4.01
C LEU A 28 -1.07 -9.73 -3.71
N SER A 29 -1.52 -10.12 -2.52
CA SER A 29 -2.83 -9.74 -1.99
C SER A 29 -2.65 -9.35 -0.53
N THR A 30 -2.80 -8.06 -0.22
CA THR A 30 -2.54 -7.52 1.12
C THR A 30 -3.58 -6.47 1.50
N LEU A 31 -3.80 -6.31 2.81
CA LEU A 31 -4.52 -5.15 3.34
C LEU A 31 -3.61 -3.92 3.30
N LEU A 32 -4.21 -2.75 3.10
CA LEU A 32 -3.59 -1.46 3.24
C LEU A 32 -4.48 -0.48 4.01
N VAL A 33 -3.83 0.50 4.63
CA VAL A 33 -4.48 1.71 5.14
C VAL A 33 -3.77 2.92 4.59
N MET A 34 -4.53 3.82 3.97
CA MET A 34 -4.03 5.08 3.42
C MET A 34 -4.60 6.23 4.23
N HIS A 35 -3.73 7.01 4.87
CA HIS A 35 -4.09 8.24 5.58
C HIS A 35 -3.63 9.44 4.76
N LEU A 36 -4.60 10.27 4.36
CA LEU A 36 -4.41 11.44 3.52
C LEU A 36 -4.68 12.71 4.32
N ARG A 37 -3.86 13.74 4.07
CA ARG A 37 -4.23 15.13 4.34
C ARG A 37 -4.45 15.85 3.02
N ILE A 38 -5.54 16.60 2.94
CA ILE A 38 -6.01 17.29 1.75
C ILE A 38 -6.13 18.77 2.07
N GLN A 39 -5.54 19.64 1.25
CA GLN A 39 -5.69 21.09 1.37
C GLN A 39 -6.09 21.65 0.02
N GLU A 40 -7.15 22.47 -0.02
CA GLU A 40 -7.66 23.07 -1.26
C GLU A 40 -7.98 22.04 -2.37
N GLY A 41 -8.38 20.83 -1.97
CA GLY A 41 -8.67 19.73 -2.90
C GLY A 41 -7.43 18.90 -3.32
N GLU A 42 -6.24 19.30 -2.91
CA GLU A 42 -4.98 18.63 -3.25
C GLU A 42 -4.48 17.74 -2.11
N VAL A 43 -3.98 16.55 -2.43
CA VAL A 43 -3.33 15.68 -1.43
C VAL A 43 -1.95 16.23 -1.10
N ILE A 44 -1.79 16.76 0.11
CA ILE A 44 -0.52 17.34 0.58
C ILE A 44 0.33 16.35 1.39
N CYS A 45 -0.24 15.22 1.81
CA CYS A 45 0.46 14.22 2.59
C CYS A 45 -0.24 12.85 2.45
N LEU A 46 0.58 11.81 2.26
CA LEU A 46 0.17 10.42 2.20
C LEU A 46 1.01 9.63 3.20
N HIS A 47 0.36 8.99 4.17
CA HIS A 47 0.93 7.91 4.95
C HIS A 47 0.26 6.60 4.55
N LEU A 48 1.07 5.65 4.11
CA LEU A 48 0.62 4.36 3.63
C LEU A 48 1.14 3.27 4.56
N TYR A 49 0.21 2.48 5.10
CA TYR A 49 0.50 1.36 5.99
C TYR A 49 0.18 0.08 5.24
N GLU A 50 1.19 -0.75 5.06
CA GLU A 50 1.13 -1.99 4.29
C GLU A 50 1.94 -3.07 4.99
N ASP A 51 1.70 -4.33 4.66
CA ASP A 51 2.61 -5.41 5.01
C ASP A 51 3.86 -5.36 4.13
N THR A 52 4.81 -4.53 4.53
CA THR A 52 6.06 -4.34 3.79
C THR A 52 6.94 -5.59 3.76
N LEU A 53 6.76 -6.52 4.72
CA LEU A 53 7.46 -7.80 4.73
C LEU A 53 6.92 -8.72 3.64
N GLU A 54 5.60 -8.83 3.50
CA GLU A 54 4.99 -9.64 2.44
C GLU A 54 5.26 -9.05 1.06
N ILE A 55 5.28 -7.73 0.94
CA ILE A 55 5.74 -7.03 -0.27
C ILE A 55 7.17 -7.42 -0.60
N ALA A 56 8.10 -7.30 0.36
CA ALA A 56 9.50 -7.66 0.13
C ALA A 56 9.65 -9.12 -0.33
N ARG A 57 8.93 -10.06 0.29
CA ARG A 57 8.94 -11.48 -0.10
C ARG A 57 8.36 -11.74 -1.49
N THR A 58 7.23 -11.10 -1.82
CA THR A 58 6.57 -11.28 -3.14
C THR A 58 7.41 -10.70 -4.26
N PHE A 59 8.14 -9.63 -3.96
CA PHE A 59 9.13 -9.03 -4.84
C PHE A 59 10.51 -9.72 -4.77
N ASP A 60 10.72 -10.81 -4.02
CA ASP A 60 12.05 -11.40 -3.83
C ASP A 60 13.14 -10.38 -3.43
N MET A 61 12.76 -9.32 -2.72
CA MET A 61 13.70 -8.31 -2.20
C MET A 61 14.41 -8.89 -0.98
N GLY A 62 15.75 -8.87 -1.00
CA GLY A 62 16.58 -9.42 0.06
C GLY A 62 17.05 -10.86 -0.16
N ALA A 63 16.61 -11.53 -1.22
CA ALA A 63 17.26 -12.73 -1.73
C ALA A 63 18.59 -12.31 -2.40
N ARG A 64 19.64 -12.06 -1.61
CA ARG A 64 21.00 -12.16 -2.13
C ARG A 64 21.16 -13.62 -2.57
N GLY A 65 21.31 -13.86 -3.87
CA GLY A 65 21.79 -15.14 -4.36
C GLY A 65 23.16 -15.47 -3.72
N PRO A 66 23.54 -16.75 -3.65
CA PRO A 66 24.88 -17.10 -3.17
C PRO A 66 25.94 -16.33 -3.99
N GLN A 67 26.87 -15.67 -3.30
CA GLN A 67 28.08 -15.11 -3.90
C GLN A 67 29.05 -16.23 -4.27
#